data_AF-A0A969BAL3-F1
#
_entry.id   AF-A0A969BAL3-F1
#
_cell.length_a   1.000
_cell.length_b   1.000
_cell.length_c   1.000
_cell.angle_alpha   90.00
_cell.angle_beta   90.00
_cell.angle_gamma   90.00
#
_symmetry.space_group_name_H-M   'P 1'
#
loop_
_entity.id
_entity.type
_entity.pdbx_description
1 polymer ?
#
loop_
_entity_poly.entity_id
_entity_poly.type
_entity_poly.pdbx_seq_one_letter_code
_entity_poly.pdbx_strand_id
1 'polypeptide(L)'
;MEWTTMNGLGDRKRAFHLGWIDQPWGQLGFGLTTAMLALGIAATSAKAMPSEQQVTALAEALRQKAKGGPGLGTGVYYSDWQVESSAIAPWSQACLGRSLTPVEFATSQEAAEAVVRCQLRDQLITQYAAAKNDEALAVRRVVAWWRTGDASRYGSDGIGPFTQDVLALYRQGLTQAAPAGSADPSSEATALAQATTRYDRYMGVGYGAMRDNDPVQASIYFQRALDERPQDTFAQNALRDIQRQMPTEAEPITTSTEVTEDEHWREVSANEVGDRLLASPGSIQAVGDRLGYWEYRVFNGENPAFVPEPLARPVRSALMYQLVSCQAGTLQTRLLKLQTDDREQIYERNFGLTARLEQPKPGSAAAQAIAFVCDQAKVANPTAEAAPVQVTE
;
A
#
# COMPACT_ATOMS: atom_id res chain seq x y z
N MET A 1 14.27 12.11 35.04
CA MET A 1 14.03 12.45 33.61
C MET A 1 13.62 11.15 32.95
N GLU A 2 12.32 10.85 32.99
CA GLU A 2 11.73 9.63 32.46
C GLU A 2 10.76 10.01 31.35
N TRP A 3 10.86 9.30 30.23
CA TRP A 3 10.02 9.47 29.06
C TRP A 3 8.77 8.60 29.22
N THR A 4 7.60 9.23 29.31
CA THR A 4 6.31 8.55 29.26
C THR A 4 5.90 8.36 27.81
N THR A 5 5.83 7.10 27.36
CA THR A 5 5.24 6.70 26.07
C THR A 5 3.72 6.70 26.17
N MET A 6 3.04 7.48 25.32
CA MET A 6 1.57 7.42 25.15
C MET A 6 1.24 6.49 23.97
N ASN A 7 0.87 5.24 24.28
CA ASN A 7 0.11 4.37 23.40
C ASN A 7 -1.37 4.50 23.81
N GLY A 8 -2.19 5.11 22.97
CA GLY A 8 -3.60 5.34 23.24
C GLY A 8 -4.47 5.01 22.05
N LEU A 9 -4.51 3.74 21.64
CA LEU A 9 -5.54 3.15 20.78
C LEU A 9 -5.42 1.63 20.86
N GLY A 10 -6.25 1.01 21.69
CA GLY A 10 -6.35 -0.45 21.74
C GLY A 10 -6.79 -1.01 23.09
N ASP A 11 -8.02 -0.73 23.53
CA ASP A 11 -8.85 -1.78 24.13
C ASP A 11 -10.29 -1.31 24.36
N ARG A 12 -11.24 -1.87 23.60
CA ARG A 12 -12.64 -1.96 24.01
C ARG A 12 -13.22 -3.30 23.58
N LYS A 13 -12.70 -4.39 24.16
CA LYS A 13 -13.55 -5.56 24.42
C LYS A 13 -14.50 -5.20 25.56
N ARG A 14 -15.72 -4.76 25.24
CA ARG A 14 -16.83 -4.84 26.19
C ARG A 14 -17.60 -6.12 25.92
N ALA A 15 -17.45 -7.06 26.84
CA ALA A 15 -18.34 -8.19 27.00
C ALA A 15 -19.79 -7.67 27.10
N PHE A 16 -20.64 -8.14 26.20
CA PHE A 16 -22.08 -8.08 26.34
C PHE A 16 -22.48 -9.02 27.47
N HIS A 17 -22.60 -8.49 28.69
CA HIS A 17 -23.45 -9.11 29.72
C HIS A 17 -24.83 -8.49 29.59
N LEU A 18 -25.70 -9.16 28.82
CA LEU A 18 -27.14 -8.97 28.86
C LEU A 18 -27.63 -9.55 30.19
N GLY A 19 -27.76 -8.69 31.21
CA GLY A 19 -28.52 -8.98 32.41
C GLY A 19 -30.00 -9.00 32.07
N TRP A 20 -30.57 -10.20 32.00
CA TRP A 20 -32.00 -10.43 32.01
C TRP A 20 -32.55 -9.99 33.38
N ILE A 21 -33.40 -8.97 33.39
CA ILE A 21 -34.22 -8.63 34.55
C ILE A 21 -35.53 -9.38 34.36
N ASP A 22 -35.72 -10.43 35.17
CA ASP A 22 -37.03 -11.02 35.42
C ASP A 22 -37.87 -10.03 36.24
N GLN A 23 -38.96 -9.53 35.64
CA GLN A 23 -40.08 -8.95 36.40
C GLN A 23 -41.36 -9.74 36.08
N PRO A 24 -42.03 -10.28 37.11
CA PRO A 24 -43.28 -11.00 36.92
C PRO A 24 -44.45 -10.04 36.73
N TRP A 25 -45.31 -10.39 35.77
CA TRP A 25 -46.60 -9.77 35.54
C TRP A 25 -47.64 -10.26 36.54
N GLY A 26 -48.44 -9.33 37.05
CA GLY A 26 -49.82 -9.56 37.45
C GLY A 26 -50.13 -9.51 38.94
N GLN A 27 -50.82 -8.47 39.38
CA GLN A 27 -52.23 -8.55 39.82
C GLN A 27 -52.77 -7.13 40.10
N LEU A 28 -54.05 -6.96 39.79
CA LEU A 28 -54.84 -5.72 39.73
C LEU A 28 -55.40 -5.31 41.09
N GLY A 29 -55.69 -4.02 41.30
CA GLY A 29 -56.57 -3.59 42.38
C GLY A 29 -56.70 -2.07 42.62
N PHE A 30 -57.69 -1.46 41.95
CA PHE A 30 -58.51 -0.29 42.34
C PHE A 30 -57.86 1.04 42.81
N GLY A 31 -58.26 2.12 42.12
CA GLY A 31 -58.14 3.49 42.60
C GLY A 31 -58.58 4.55 41.58
N LEU A 32 -59.89 4.78 41.47
CA LEU A 32 -60.49 5.90 40.74
C LEU A 32 -60.19 7.22 41.46
N THR A 33 -59.51 8.17 40.78
CA THR A 33 -59.73 9.61 40.99
C THR A 33 -59.43 10.38 39.71
N THR A 34 -60.46 11.08 39.25
CA THR A 34 -60.48 11.98 38.11
C THR A 34 -59.77 13.29 38.45
N ALA A 35 -58.76 13.68 37.68
CA ALA A 35 -58.28 15.05 37.63
C ALA A 35 -57.89 15.38 36.18
N MET A 36 -58.62 16.33 35.59
CA MET A 36 -58.30 16.92 34.29
C MET A 36 -56.90 17.53 34.35
N LEU A 37 -55.95 16.93 33.61
CA LEU A 37 -54.68 17.56 33.30
C LEU A 37 -54.62 17.77 31.79
N ALA A 38 -54.42 19.03 31.41
CA ALA A 38 -54.24 19.45 30.03
C ALA A 38 -53.27 18.50 29.29
N LEU A 39 -53.74 17.91 28.18
CA LEU A 39 -52.85 17.33 27.17
C LEU A 39 -52.08 18.50 26.53
N GLY A 40 -51.02 18.94 27.20
CA GLY A 40 -49.86 19.44 26.50
C GLY A 40 -49.35 18.29 25.66
N ILE A 41 -49.60 18.34 24.35
CA ILE A 41 -48.84 17.54 23.39
C ILE A 41 -47.40 18.01 23.59
N ALA A 42 -46.66 17.29 24.42
CA ALA A 42 -45.21 17.37 24.41
C ALA A 42 -44.86 16.93 22.99
N ALA A 43 -44.60 17.90 22.11
CA ALA A 43 -43.90 17.65 20.88
C ALA A 43 -42.58 17.02 21.32
N THR A 44 -42.54 15.69 21.34
CA THR A 44 -41.33 14.92 21.54
C THR A 44 -40.43 15.42 20.43
N SER A 45 -39.44 16.24 20.80
CA SER A 45 -38.48 16.76 19.85
C SER A 45 -37.87 15.55 19.16
N ALA A 46 -38.27 15.32 17.91
CA ALA A 46 -37.63 14.31 17.09
C ALA A 46 -36.14 14.64 17.13
N LYS A 47 -35.31 13.67 17.55
CA LYS A 47 -33.86 13.83 17.48
C LYS A 47 -33.55 14.15 16.03
N ALA A 48 -33.13 15.38 15.76
CA ALA A 48 -32.86 15.84 14.41
C ALA A 48 -31.70 14.99 13.87
N MET A 49 -32.02 14.04 12.99
CA MET A 49 -31.01 13.31 12.24
C MET A 49 -30.46 14.24 11.16
N PRO A 50 -29.13 14.29 10.98
CA PRO A 50 -28.55 15.08 9.90
C PRO A 50 -29.05 14.53 8.56
N SER A 51 -29.45 15.41 7.65
CA SER A 51 -29.88 15.02 6.32
C SER A 51 -28.68 14.58 5.46
N GLU A 52 -28.94 13.77 4.42
CA GLU A 52 -27.90 13.37 3.46
C GLU A 52 -27.24 14.58 2.79
N GLN A 53 -27.98 15.66 2.59
CA GLN A 53 -27.47 16.92 2.05
C GLN A 53 -26.44 17.55 3.00
N GLN A 54 -26.71 17.54 4.31
CA GLN A 54 -25.78 18.05 5.33
C GLN A 54 -24.50 17.21 5.39
N VAL A 55 -24.62 15.88 5.40
CA VAL A 55 -23.44 14.99 5.40
C VAL A 55 -22.57 15.21 4.16
N THR A 56 -23.20 15.32 2.99
CA THR A 56 -22.49 15.51 1.70
C THR A 56 -21.84 16.88 1.62
N ALA A 57 -22.54 17.95 2.01
CA ALA A 57 -21.98 19.29 2.04
C ALA A 57 -20.79 19.40 3.00
N LEU A 58 -20.84 18.69 4.14
CA LEU A 58 -19.73 18.70 5.09
C LEU A 58 -18.51 17.92 4.56
N ALA A 59 -18.74 16.76 3.93
CA ALA A 59 -17.69 15.99 3.30
C ALA A 59 -16.97 16.81 2.22
N GLU A 60 -17.71 17.52 1.37
CA GLU A 60 -17.13 18.36 0.33
C GLU A 60 -16.40 19.58 0.89
N ALA A 61 -16.95 20.23 1.93
CA ALA A 61 -16.29 21.35 2.60
C ALA A 61 -14.93 20.94 3.20
N LEU A 62 -14.85 19.74 3.81
CA LEU A 62 -13.60 19.16 4.29
C LEU A 62 -12.64 18.87 3.14
N ARG A 63 -13.12 18.28 2.04
CA ARG A 63 -12.33 17.99 0.84
C ARG A 63 -11.66 19.25 0.29
N GLN A 64 -12.42 20.33 0.15
CA GLN A 64 -11.90 21.59 -0.39
C GLN A 64 -10.85 22.24 0.52
N LYS A 65 -10.99 22.12 1.84
CA LYS A 65 -10.01 22.65 2.80
C LYS A 65 -8.81 21.75 3.01
N ALA A 66 -8.94 20.46 2.73
CA ALA A 66 -7.84 19.51 2.71
C ALA A 66 -6.90 19.72 1.51
N LYS A 67 -7.41 20.20 0.37
CA LYS A 67 -6.60 20.54 -0.81
C LYS A 67 -5.68 21.74 -0.53
N GLY A 68 -4.38 21.48 -0.45
CA GLY A 68 -3.33 22.51 -0.36
C GLY A 68 -2.96 22.95 1.07
N GLY A 69 -3.49 22.31 2.10
CA GLY A 69 -3.07 22.55 3.49
C GLY A 69 -1.85 21.72 3.89
N PRO A 70 -1.06 22.14 4.90
CA PRO A 70 -0.11 21.23 5.57
C PRO A 70 -0.90 20.04 6.11
N GLY A 71 -0.36 18.82 5.97
CA GLY A 71 -1.00 17.58 6.43
C GLY A 71 -1.50 17.71 7.88
N LEU A 72 -2.55 16.96 8.24
CA LEU A 72 -3.26 17.10 9.53
C LEU A 72 -2.42 16.71 10.77
N GLY A 73 -1.12 16.44 10.60
CA GLY A 73 -0.18 15.99 11.63
C GLY A 73 1.06 15.33 11.02
N THR A 74 1.79 14.52 11.80
CA THR A 74 2.99 13.78 11.35
C THR A 74 2.69 12.43 10.68
N GLY A 75 1.41 12.04 10.60
CA GLY A 75 0.96 10.78 10.01
C GLY A 75 0.98 10.78 8.47
N VAL A 76 0.73 9.61 7.89
CA VAL A 76 0.58 9.44 6.43
C VAL A 76 -0.90 9.51 6.08
N TYR A 77 -1.25 10.45 5.19
CA TYR A 77 -2.64 10.77 4.81
C TYR A 77 -2.96 10.37 3.37
N TYR A 78 -4.20 9.95 3.15
CA TYR A 78 -4.69 9.38 1.89
C TYR A 78 -5.97 10.06 1.43
N SER A 79 -6.24 9.98 0.12
CA SER A 79 -7.38 10.60 -0.58
C SER A 79 -7.44 12.14 -0.52
N ASP A 80 -8.41 12.71 -1.24
CA ASP A 80 -8.70 14.15 -1.20
C ASP A 80 -9.11 14.65 0.22
N TRP A 81 -9.53 13.76 1.12
CA TRP A 81 -9.96 14.11 2.48
C TRP A 81 -8.86 14.02 3.55
N GLN A 82 -7.64 13.64 3.15
CA GLN A 82 -6.49 13.53 4.05
C GLN A 82 -6.77 12.61 5.26
N VAL A 83 -7.27 11.40 5.02
CA VAL A 83 -7.53 10.42 6.08
C VAL A 83 -6.23 9.70 6.44
N GLU A 84 -5.93 9.58 7.73
CA GLU A 84 -4.73 8.88 8.20
C GLU A 84 -4.80 7.38 7.91
N SER A 85 -3.69 6.77 7.46
CA SER A 85 -3.62 5.32 7.15
C SER A 85 -4.22 4.40 8.22
N SER A 86 -3.95 4.69 9.49
CA SER A 86 -4.38 3.90 10.65
C SER A 86 -5.91 3.87 10.81
N ALA A 87 -6.62 4.90 10.33
CA ALA A 87 -8.07 5.01 10.41
C ALA A 87 -8.79 4.25 9.29
N ILE A 88 -8.13 4.04 8.14
CA ILE A 88 -8.79 3.58 6.90
C ILE A 88 -9.40 2.18 7.05
N ALA A 89 -8.62 1.20 7.53
CA ALA A 89 -9.09 -0.17 7.69
C ALA A 89 -10.28 -0.30 8.67
N PRO A 90 -10.20 0.22 9.92
CA PRO A 90 -11.35 0.12 10.83
C PRO A 90 -12.57 0.92 10.35
N TRP A 91 -12.38 2.08 9.71
CA TRP A 91 -13.51 2.88 9.21
C TRP A 91 -14.22 2.23 8.04
N SER A 92 -13.47 1.71 7.09
CA SER A 92 -14.04 0.99 5.94
C SER A 92 -14.71 -0.31 6.36
N GLN A 93 -14.15 -1.05 7.32
CA GLN A 93 -14.84 -2.23 7.88
C GLN A 93 -16.20 -1.85 8.49
N ALA A 94 -16.25 -0.75 9.25
CA ALA A 94 -17.48 -0.28 9.88
C ALA A 94 -18.51 0.24 8.85
N CYS A 95 -18.05 0.90 7.77
CA CYS A 95 -18.91 1.60 6.83
C CYS A 95 -19.31 0.78 5.59
N LEU A 96 -18.42 -0.09 5.12
CA LEU A 96 -18.59 -0.87 3.89
C LEU A 96 -18.71 -2.38 4.16
N GLY A 97 -18.50 -2.83 5.41
CA GLY A 97 -18.45 -4.25 5.76
C GLY A 97 -17.15 -4.95 5.35
N ARG A 98 -16.17 -4.21 4.80
CA ARG A 98 -14.85 -4.72 4.43
C ARG A 98 -13.77 -3.68 4.72
N SER A 99 -12.63 -4.15 5.24
CA SER A 99 -11.43 -3.32 5.41
C SER A 99 -10.81 -3.00 4.05
N LEU A 100 -10.69 -1.71 3.76
CA LEU A 100 -9.87 -1.15 2.70
C LEU A 100 -8.44 -0.95 3.22
N THR A 101 -7.48 -1.17 2.33
CA THR A 101 -6.11 -0.68 2.51
C THR A 101 -6.05 0.84 2.22
N PRO A 102 -5.02 1.54 2.72
CA PRO A 102 -4.82 2.95 2.41
C PRO A 102 -4.76 3.25 0.90
N VAL A 103 -4.26 2.31 0.11
CA VAL A 103 -4.14 2.45 -1.35
C VAL A 103 -5.50 2.27 -2.03
N GLU A 104 -6.26 1.23 -1.69
CA GLU A 104 -7.63 1.07 -2.23
C GLU A 104 -8.51 2.27 -1.88
N PHE A 105 -8.32 2.82 -0.68
CA PHE A 105 -8.99 4.04 -0.25
C PHE A 105 -8.56 5.26 -1.05
N ALA A 106 -7.26 5.48 -1.28
CA ALA A 106 -6.80 6.64 -2.06
C ALA A 106 -7.15 6.55 -3.55
N THR A 107 -7.20 5.34 -4.11
CA THR A 107 -7.42 5.12 -5.55
C THR A 107 -8.90 5.06 -5.93
N SER A 108 -9.79 4.73 -4.99
CA SER A 108 -11.24 4.77 -5.20
C SER A 108 -11.83 6.00 -4.52
N GLN A 109 -12.00 7.09 -5.28
CA GLN A 109 -12.66 8.30 -4.78
C GLN A 109 -14.05 7.99 -4.22
N GLU A 110 -14.81 7.13 -4.89
CA GLU A 110 -16.15 6.70 -4.44
C GLU A 110 -16.10 5.99 -3.09
N ALA A 111 -15.20 5.01 -2.92
CA ALA A 111 -15.08 4.29 -1.65
C ALA A 111 -14.57 5.19 -0.53
N ALA A 112 -13.61 6.09 -0.82
CA ALA A 112 -13.16 7.09 0.13
C ALA A 112 -14.32 7.99 0.58
N GLU A 113 -15.07 8.55 -0.37
CA GLU A 113 -16.20 9.41 -0.08
C GLU A 113 -17.28 8.67 0.73
N ALA A 114 -17.61 7.42 0.37
CA ALA A 114 -18.59 6.62 1.08
C ALA A 114 -18.21 6.40 2.55
N VAL A 115 -16.93 6.06 2.80
CA VAL A 115 -16.42 5.89 4.17
C VAL A 115 -16.38 7.21 4.93
N VAL A 116 -15.89 8.29 4.31
CA VAL A 116 -15.85 9.63 4.93
C VAL A 116 -17.25 10.10 5.30
N ARG A 117 -18.22 10.03 4.37
CA ARG A 117 -19.62 10.41 4.61
C ARG A 117 -20.25 9.57 5.72
N CYS A 118 -19.97 8.27 5.75
CA CYS A 118 -20.42 7.39 6.83
C CYS A 118 -19.88 7.84 8.21
N GLN A 119 -18.58 8.10 8.33
CA GLN A 119 -17.97 8.57 9.58
C GLN A 119 -18.47 9.96 10.00
N LEU A 120 -18.60 10.88 9.04
CA LEU A 120 -19.13 12.22 9.31
C LEU A 120 -20.59 12.19 9.76
N ARG A 121 -21.42 11.28 9.23
CA ARG A 121 -22.81 11.10 9.67
C ARG A 121 -22.89 10.70 11.14
N ASP A 122 -22.11 9.70 11.54
CA ASP A 122 -22.06 9.24 12.94
C ASP A 122 -21.60 10.35 13.90
N GLN A 123 -20.56 11.08 13.51
CA GLN A 123 -20.07 12.22 14.29
C GLN A 123 -21.06 13.37 14.35
N LEU A 124 -21.73 13.71 13.24
CA LEU A 124 -22.76 14.74 13.24
C LEU A 124 -23.90 14.38 14.19
N ILE A 125 -24.43 13.15 14.16
CA ILE A 125 -25.48 12.70 15.08
C ILE A 125 -25.05 12.91 16.54
N THR A 126 -23.82 12.51 16.87
CA THR A 126 -23.25 12.66 18.21
C THR A 126 -23.12 14.13 18.61
N GLN A 127 -22.59 14.97 17.71
CA GLN A 127 -22.32 16.38 18.02
C GLN A 127 -23.59 17.24 18.02
N TYR A 128 -24.62 16.92 17.23
CA TYR A 128 -25.92 17.59 17.30
C TYR A 128 -26.56 17.44 18.69
N ALA A 129 -26.54 16.23 19.23
CA ALA A 129 -27.03 15.98 20.59
C ALA A 129 -26.21 16.77 21.63
N ALA A 130 -24.88 16.75 21.52
CA ALA A 130 -23.99 17.47 22.43
C ALA A 130 -24.05 19.01 22.29
N ALA A 131 -24.47 19.51 21.13
CA ALA A 131 -24.63 20.93 20.82
C ALA A 131 -26.05 21.45 21.09
N LYS A 132 -26.95 20.62 21.67
CA LYS A 132 -28.37 20.98 21.90
C LYS A 132 -29.06 21.42 20.61
N ASN A 133 -28.76 20.72 19.52
CA ASN A 133 -29.23 20.97 18.16
C ASN A 133 -28.74 22.29 17.50
N ASP A 134 -27.70 22.93 18.05
CA ASP A 134 -26.99 24.00 17.34
C ASP A 134 -26.12 23.40 16.23
N GLU A 135 -26.59 23.51 14.98
CA GLU A 135 -25.91 23.00 13.78
C GLU A 135 -24.54 23.62 13.57
N ALA A 136 -24.40 24.93 13.76
CA ALA A 136 -23.14 25.61 13.53
C ALA A 136 -22.07 25.14 14.53
N LEU A 137 -22.47 24.96 15.79
CA LEU A 137 -21.61 24.40 16.82
C LEU A 137 -21.31 22.92 16.56
N ALA A 138 -22.31 22.11 16.18
CA ALA A 138 -22.13 20.68 15.88
C ALA A 138 -21.15 20.47 14.72
N VAL A 139 -21.31 21.20 13.61
CA VAL A 139 -20.40 21.12 12.45
C VAL A 139 -18.98 21.50 12.85
N ARG A 140 -18.78 22.61 13.57
CA ARG A 140 -17.44 23.01 14.01
C ARG A 140 -16.79 21.97 14.92
N ARG A 141 -17.56 21.32 15.79
CA ARG A 141 -17.09 20.22 16.65
C ARG A 141 -16.69 18.98 15.84
N VAL A 142 -17.47 18.59 14.83
CA VAL A 142 -17.10 17.49 13.93
C VAL A 142 -15.80 17.80 13.18
N VAL A 143 -15.64 19.03 12.69
CA VAL A 143 -14.41 19.46 11.99
C VAL A 143 -13.20 19.49 12.93
N ALA A 144 -13.38 19.90 14.18
CA ALA A 144 -12.32 19.84 15.19
C ALA A 144 -11.90 18.40 15.50
N TRP A 145 -12.89 17.50 15.64
CA TRP A 145 -12.64 16.07 15.79
C TRP A 145 -11.91 15.49 14.58
N TRP A 146 -12.33 15.84 13.35
CA TRP A 146 -11.68 15.38 12.12
C TRP A 146 -10.19 15.72 12.11
N ARG A 147 -9.84 16.91 12.57
CA ARG A 147 -8.46 17.42 12.55
C ARG A 147 -7.61 16.99 13.74
N THR A 148 -8.22 16.72 14.90
CA THR A 148 -7.46 16.56 16.16
C THR A 148 -7.83 15.32 16.97
N GLY A 149 -8.86 14.58 16.56
CA GLY A 149 -9.49 13.55 17.37
C GLY A 149 -10.35 14.08 18.53
N ASP A 150 -10.38 15.40 18.77
CA ASP A 150 -11.09 16.02 19.89
C ASP A 150 -12.06 17.14 19.44
N ALA A 151 -13.36 16.85 19.56
CA ALA A 151 -14.43 17.78 19.20
C ALA A 151 -14.44 19.06 20.04
N SER A 152 -13.91 19.04 21.27
CA SER A 152 -13.93 20.19 22.18
C SER A 152 -12.97 21.31 21.76
N ARG A 153 -12.00 20.99 20.90
CA ARG A 153 -10.98 21.95 20.41
C ARG A 153 -11.48 22.91 19.34
N TYR A 154 -12.77 22.89 18.99
CA TYR A 154 -13.35 23.71 17.93
C TYR A 154 -13.14 25.23 18.06
N GLY A 155 -12.85 25.72 19.27
CA GLY A 155 -12.54 27.12 19.54
C GLY A 155 -11.08 27.41 19.89
N SER A 156 -10.20 26.40 19.92
CA SER A 156 -8.81 26.60 20.36
C SER A 156 -7.99 27.35 19.32
N ASP A 157 -6.90 27.99 19.76
CA ASP A 157 -5.94 28.63 18.88
C ASP A 157 -5.39 27.63 17.84
N GLY A 158 -5.30 28.08 16.60
CA GLY A 158 -4.90 27.26 15.44
C GLY A 158 -5.98 26.34 14.85
N ILE A 159 -7.02 25.97 15.60
CA ILE A 159 -8.14 25.13 15.12
C ILE A 159 -9.40 25.96 14.84
N GLY A 160 -9.67 26.97 15.68
CA GLY A 160 -10.82 27.87 15.56
C GLY A 160 -11.01 28.42 14.14
N PRO A 161 -10.00 29.07 13.53
CA PRO A 161 -10.09 29.58 12.17
C PRO A 161 -10.42 28.49 11.13
N PHE A 162 -9.79 27.32 11.24
CA PHE A 162 -10.07 26.20 10.34
C PHE A 162 -11.52 25.70 10.44
N THR A 163 -12.07 25.59 11.65
CA THR A 163 -13.48 25.17 11.81
C THR A 163 -14.47 26.21 11.26
N GLN A 164 -14.15 27.50 11.34
CA GLN A 164 -14.99 28.57 10.78
C GLN A 164 -14.96 28.56 9.25
N ASP A 165 -13.78 28.36 8.68
CA ASP A 165 -13.56 28.22 7.25
C ASP A 165 -14.35 27.06 6.64
N VAL A 166 -14.31 25.88 7.27
CA VAL A 166 -15.08 24.72 6.82
C VAL A 166 -16.58 24.96 7.02
N LEU A 167 -17.00 25.59 8.12
CA LEU A 167 -18.41 25.95 8.35
C LEU A 167 -18.94 26.90 7.27
N ALA A 168 -18.13 27.84 6.79
CA ALA A 168 -18.51 28.75 5.71
C ALA A 168 -18.75 28.00 4.39
N LEU A 169 -17.83 27.10 4.00
CA LEU A 169 -17.98 26.25 2.81
C LEU A 169 -19.17 25.29 2.92
N TYR A 170 -19.38 24.70 4.10
CA TYR A 170 -20.52 23.84 4.38
C TYR A 170 -21.85 24.56 4.11
N ARG A 171 -22.01 25.78 4.64
CA ARG A 171 -23.21 26.60 4.42
C ARG A 171 -23.40 26.96 2.95
N GLN A 172 -22.32 27.22 2.23
CA GLN A 172 -22.36 27.45 0.79
C GLN A 172 -22.79 26.19 0.01
N GLY A 173 -22.31 25.01 0.40
CA GLY A 173 -22.71 23.74 -0.22
C GLY A 173 -24.20 23.44 -0.02
N LEU A 174 -24.75 23.80 1.14
CA LEU A 174 -26.19 23.65 1.40
C LEU A 174 -27.06 24.50 0.47
N THR A 175 -26.62 25.70 0.09
CA THR A 175 -27.40 26.58 -0.81
C THR A 175 -27.25 26.20 -2.28
N GLN A 176 -26.17 25.54 -2.68
CA GLN A 176 -25.93 25.11 -4.06
C GLN A 176 -26.62 23.78 -4.42
N ALA A 177 -26.98 22.95 -3.44
CA ALA A 177 -27.52 21.61 -3.65
C ALA A 177 -29.06 21.52 -3.87
N ALA A 178 -29.73 22.63 -4.20
CA ALA A 178 -31.17 22.62 -4.52
C ALA A 178 -31.47 23.37 -5.84
N PRO A 179 -32.15 22.78 -6.85
CA PRO A 179 -32.28 21.37 -7.22
C PRO A 179 -31.69 21.07 -8.61
N ALA A 180 -31.00 19.94 -8.77
CA ALA A 180 -30.84 19.27 -10.07
C ALA A 180 -31.35 17.84 -9.91
N GLY A 181 -32.35 17.50 -10.74
CA GLY A 181 -33.06 16.23 -10.68
C GLY A 181 -32.14 15.03 -10.90
N SER A 182 -32.51 13.95 -10.21
CA SER A 182 -32.10 12.55 -10.37
C SER A 182 -31.42 12.21 -11.71
N ALA A 183 -30.12 11.91 -11.65
CA ALA A 183 -29.43 11.08 -12.63
C ALA A 183 -29.02 9.76 -11.97
N ASP A 184 -29.27 8.67 -12.70
CA ASP A 184 -29.17 7.28 -12.27
C ASP A 184 -27.69 6.84 -12.07
N PRO A 185 -27.28 6.35 -10.88
CA PRO A 185 -25.88 6.00 -10.56
C PRO A 185 -25.35 4.75 -11.27
N SER A 186 -26.18 4.04 -12.05
CA SER A 186 -25.81 2.76 -12.66
C SER A 186 -24.97 2.87 -13.95
N SER A 187 -24.87 4.06 -14.55
CA SER A 187 -24.12 4.28 -15.80
C SER A 187 -22.62 4.51 -15.61
N GLU A 188 -22.18 5.03 -14.46
CA GLU A 188 -20.80 5.51 -14.26
C GLU A 188 -19.87 4.39 -13.77
N ALA A 189 -20.40 3.44 -12.99
CA ALA A 189 -19.67 2.28 -12.48
C ALA A 189 -19.19 1.31 -13.58
N THR A 190 -19.92 1.25 -14.70
CA THR A 190 -19.57 0.37 -15.84
C THR A 190 -18.46 0.96 -16.71
N ALA A 191 -18.30 2.29 -16.73
CA ALA A 191 -17.24 2.97 -17.47
C ALA A 191 -15.88 2.95 -16.72
N LEU A 192 -15.90 2.98 -15.38
CA LEU A 192 -14.69 3.04 -14.56
C LEU A 192 -13.98 1.68 -14.42
N ALA A 193 -14.72 0.57 -14.48
CA ALA A 193 -14.16 -0.77 -14.46
C ALA A 193 -13.27 -1.09 -15.68
N GLN A 194 -13.35 -0.30 -16.76
CA GLN A 194 -12.63 -0.53 -18.01
C GLN A 194 -11.36 0.33 -18.19
N ALA A 195 -10.98 1.15 -17.20
CA ALA A 195 -9.86 2.10 -17.34
C ALA A 195 -8.77 1.99 -16.25
N THR A 196 -8.49 0.79 -15.72
CA THR A 196 -7.28 0.63 -14.89
C THR A 196 -6.03 0.74 -15.77
N THR A 197 -5.19 1.73 -15.51
CA THR A 197 -3.97 1.91 -16.27
C THR A 197 -2.98 0.78 -15.96
N ARG A 198 -1.99 0.54 -16.82
CA ARG A 198 -0.90 -0.42 -16.52
C ARG A 198 -0.22 -0.10 -15.19
N TYR A 199 -0.01 1.19 -14.92
CA TYR A 199 0.48 1.71 -13.66
C TYR A 199 -0.39 1.25 -12.47
N ASP A 200 -1.71 1.45 -12.52
CA ASP A 200 -2.61 1.10 -11.41
C ASP A 200 -2.59 -0.40 -11.11
N ARG A 201 -2.50 -1.24 -12.15
CA ARG A 201 -2.34 -2.69 -11.99
C ARG A 201 -1.01 -3.03 -11.34
N TYR A 202 0.09 -2.44 -11.77
CA TYR A 202 1.40 -2.68 -11.15
C TYR A 202 1.44 -2.22 -9.69
N MET A 203 0.90 -1.04 -9.37
CA MET A 203 0.81 -0.58 -7.99
C MET A 203 -0.04 -1.53 -7.13
N GLY A 204 -1.21 -1.94 -7.62
CA GLY A 204 -2.09 -2.86 -6.91
C GLY A 204 -1.42 -4.21 -6.62
N VAL A 205 -0.77 -4.81 -7.61
CA VAL A 205 -0.08 -6.10 -7.44
C VAL A 205 1.16 -5.95 -6.54
N GLY A 206 1.89 -4.83 -6.63
CA GLY A 206 3.04 -4.55 -5.77
C GLY A 206 2.67 -4.45 -4.28
N TYR A 207 1.59 -3.72 -3.96
CA TYR A 207 1.09 -3.67 -2.59
C TYR A 207 0.44 -4.99 -2.14
N GLY A 208 -0.16 -5.75 -3.06
CA GLY A 208 -0.61 -7.12 -2.80
C GLY A 208 0.54 -8.01 -2.31
N ALA A 209 1.65 -8.01 -3.04
CA ALA A 209 2.86 -8.75 -2.67
C ALA A 209 3.46 -8.29 -1.33
N MET A 210 3.44 -6.99 -1.00
CA MET A 210 3.84 -6.49 0.32
C MET A 210 3.00 -7.10 1.46
N ARG A 211 1.68 -7.19 1.26
CA ARG A 211 0.76 -7.78 2.25
C ARG A 211 1.02 -9.27 2.43
N ASP A 212 1.40 -9.95 1.36
CA ASP A 212 1.74 -11.37 1.37
C ASP A 212 3.16 -11.63 1.91
N ASN A 213 3.85 -10.58 2.41
CA ASN A 213 5.23 -10.60 2.88
C ASN A 213 6.23 -11.11 1.83
N ASP A 214 5.97 -10.79 0.56
CA ASP A 214 6.86 -11.03 -0.57
C ASP A 214 7.46 -9.69 -1.06
N PRO A 215 8.47 -9.17 -0.34
CA PRO A 215 9.08 -7.88 -0.66
C PRO A 215 9.81 -7.91 -2.00
N VAL A 216 10.21 -9.09 -2.48
CA VAL A 216 10.88 -9.20 -3.78
C VAL A 216 9.85 -9.04 -4.89
N GLN A 217 8.76 -9.79 -4.86
CA GLN A 217 7.70 -9.63 -5.84
C GLN A 217 7.13 -8.21 -5.82
N ALA A 218 6.96 -7.62 -4.63
CA ALA A 218 6.55 -6.23 -4.49
C ALA A 218 7.48 -5.26 -5.22
N SER A 219 8.81 -5.42 -5.08
CA SER A 219 9.78 -4.55 -5.72
C SER A 219 9.73 -4.61 -7.26
N ILE A 220 9.44 -5.78 -7.84
CA ILE A 220 9.24 -5.92 -9.29
C ILE A 220 8.13 -4.99 -9.76
N TYR A 221 6.98 -5.07 -9.07
CA TYR A 221 5.78 -4.41 -9.51
C TYR A 221 5.87 -2.90 -9.28
N PHE A 222 6.49 -2.44 -8.19
CA PHE A 222 6.77 -1.01 -8.03
C PHE A 222 7.79 -0.49 -9.04
N GLN A 223 8.79 -1.28 -9.43
CA GLN A 223 9.69 -0.89 -10.50
C GLN A 223 8.97 -0.79 -11.86
N ARG A 224 8.06 -1.71 -12.17
CA ARG A 224 7.21 -1.62 -13.36
C ARG A 224 6.27 -0.42 -13.32
N ALA A 225 5.78 -0.05 -12.15
CA ALA A 225 5.01 1.17 -11.97
C ALA A 225 5.86 2.42 -12.27
N LEU A 226 7.14 2.44 -11.85
CA LEU A 226 8.07 3.52 -12.21
C LEU A 226 8.46 3.53 -13.68
N ASP A 227 8.50 2.38 -14.35
CA ASP A 227 8.69 2.35 -15.81
C ASP A 227 7.53 3.05 -16.55
N GLU A 228 6.29 2.98 -16.02
CA GLU A 228 5.12 3.72 -16.56
C GLU A 228 5.07 5.18 -16.07
N ARG A 229 5.52 5.47 -14.84
CA ARG A 229 5.54 6.81 -14.22
C ARG A 229 6.84 7.06 -13.42
N PRO A 230 7.93 7.50 -14.07
CA PRO A 230 9.25 7.57 -13.43
C PRO A 230 9.36 8.51 -12.23
N GLN A 231 8.51 9.54 -12.18
CA GLN A 231 8.49 10.53 -11.10
C GLN A 231 7.43 10.24 -10.02
N ASP A 232 6.80 9.07 -10.04
CA ASP A 232 5.78 8.72 -9.06
C ASP A 232 6.39 8.52 -7.67
N THR A 233 5.99 9.37 -6.74
CA THR A 233 6.53 9.37 -5.38
C THR A 233 6.03 8.19 -4.55
N PHE A 234 4.88 7.60 -4.86
CA PHE A 234 4.33 6.45 -4.14
C PHE A 234 5.13 5.18 -4.44
N ALA A 235 5.37 4.89 -5.72
CA ALA A 235 6.18 3.74 -6.12
C ALA A 235 7.64 3.87 -5.63
N GLN A 236 8.23 5.08 -5.67
CA GLN A 236 9.55 5.34 -5.11
C GLN A 236 9.60 5.11 -3.59
N ASN A 237 8.59 5.59 -2.85
CA ASN A 237 8.52 5.39 -1.40
C ASN A 237 8.31 3.91 -1.04
N ALA A 238 7.45 3.20 -1.78
CA ALA A 238 7.22 1.77 -1.56
C ALA A 238 8.49 0.93 -1.77
N LEU A 239 9.29 1.23 -2.81
CA LEU A 239 10.60 0.62 -2.98
C LEU A 239 11.55 0.93 -1.81
N ARG A 240 11.53 2.17 -1.29
CA ARG A 240 12.35 2.57 -0.14
C ARG A 240 11.94 1.84 1.14
N ASP A 241 10.65 1.58 1.32
CA ASP A 241 10.14 0.83 2.46
C ASP A 241 10.50 -0.65 2.38
N ILE A 242 10.40 -1.26 1.19
CA ILE A 242 10.92 -2.60 0.93
C ILE A 242 12.40 -2.70 1.32
N GLN A 243 13.21 -1.71 0.91
CA GLN A 243 14.64 -1.68 1.21
C GLN A 243 14.93 -1.61 2.72
N ARG A 244 14.04 -1.01 3.52
CA ARG A 244 14.18 -0.97 4.99
C ARG A 244 13.74 -2.25 5.68
N GLN A 245 12.77 -2.96 5.10
CA GLN A 245 12.20 -4.18 5.66
C GLN A 245 13.00 -5.43 5.30
N MET A 246 13.69 -5.41 4.16
CA MET A 246 14.67 -6.44 3.84
C MET A 246 15.82 -6.34 4.85
N PRO A 247 16.13 -7.40 5.61
CA PRO A 247 17.24 -7.37 6.56
C PRO A 247 18.51 -6.94 5.82
N THR A 248 19.17 -5.90 6.35
CA THR A 248 20.44 -5.37 5.83
C THR A 248 21.54 -6.45 5.85
N GLU A 249 21.35 -7.53 6.60
CA GLU A 249 22.07 -8.78 6.46
C GLU A 249 21.52 -9.56 5.26
N ALA A 250 21.77 -9.06 4.04
CA ALA A 250 22.27 -10.02 3.09
C ALA A 250 23.55 -10.54 3.75
N GLU A 251 23.59 -11.83 4.13
CA GLU A 251 24.88 -12.44 4.46
C GLU A 251 25.86 -11.90 3.42
N PRO A 252 26.97 -11.26 3.84
CA PRO A 252 27.94 -10.78 2.88
C PRO A 252 28.14 -11.94 1.92
N ILE A 253 27.99 -11.73 0.61
CA ILE A 253 28.33 -12.74 -0.38
C ILE A 253 29.75 -13.11 0.02
N THR A 254 29.93 -14.21 0.74
CA THR A 254 31.16 -14.39 1.50
C THR A 254 32.17 -14.57 0.41
N THR A 255 33.11 -13.62 0.37
CA THR A 255 34.20 -13.54 -0.61
C THR A 255 35.08 -14.80 -0.61
N SER A 256 34.78 -15.77 0.25
CA SER A 256 35.17 -17.18 0.14
C SER A 256 34.78 -17.85 -1.19
N THR A 257 33.92 -17.24 -2.00
CA THR A 257 33.63 -17.68 -3.38
C THR A 257 34.26 -16.71 -4.39
N GLU A 258 35.53 -16.35 -4.19
CA GLU A 258 36.32 -15.79 -5.29
C GLU A 258 36.31 -16.81 -6.43
N VAL A 259 35.87 -16.36 -7.60
CA VAL A 259 36.02 -17.10 -8.85
C VAL A 259 37.50 -17.41 -9.01
N THR A 260 37.88 -18.67 -8.79
CA THR A 260 39.25 -19.11 -9.04
C THR A 260 39.44 -19.25 -10.54
N GLU A 261 40.66 -19.02 -11.04
CA GLU A 261 40.95 -19.20 -12.48
C GLU A 261 40.67 -20.64 -12.97
N ASP A 262 40.60 -21.60 -12.04
CA ASP A 262 40.27 -23.01 -12.28
C ASP A 262 38.76 -23.28 -12.42
N GLU A 263 37.92 -22.24 -12.34
CA GLU A 263 36.48 -22.39 -12.45
C GLU A 263 36.07 -22.83 -13.86
N HIS A 264 35.35 -23.95 -13.95
CA HIS A 264 34.94 -24.55 -15.22
C HIS A 264 33.78 -23.78 -15.86
N TRP A 265 34.11 -22.69 -16.55
CA TRP A 265 33.15 -21.90 -17.32
C TRP A 265 32.58 -22.71 -18.49
N ARG A 266 31.25 -22.76 -18.58
CA ARG A 266 30.54 -23.31 -19.75
C ARG A 266 29.86 -22.17 -20.50
N GLU A 267 30.10 -22.12 -21.81
CA GLU A 267 29.36 -21.20 -22.68
C GLU A 267 27.89 -21.60 -22.71
N VAL A 268 27.04 -20.62 -22.38
CA VAL A 268 25.59 -20.76 -22.37
C VAL A 268 25.00 -20.20 -23.65
N SER A 269 25.54 -19.06 -24.12
CA SER A 269 25.09 -18.44 -25.36
C SER A 269 26.19 -17.59 -25.97
N ALA A 270 26.10 -17.41 -27.29
CA ALA A 270 26.86 -16.42 -28.04
C ALA A 270 25.91 -15.69 -29.00
N ASN A 271 26.14 -14.40 -29.23
CA ASN A 271 25.36 -13.62 -30.20
C ASN A 271 26.13 -13.44 -31.53
N GLU A 272 25.46 -12.88 -32.53
CA GLU A 272 26.02 -12.69 -33.88
C GLU A 272 27.21 -11.71 -33.91
N VAL A 273 27.30 -10.80 -32.93
CA VAL A 273 28.44 -9.88 -32.82
C VAL A 273 29.62 -10.51 -32.09
N GLY A 274 29.51 -11.74 -31.60
CA GLY A 274 30.60 -12.49 -30.95
C GLY A 274 30.69 -12.31 -29.43
N ASP A 275 29.72 -11.63 -28.80
CA ASP A 275 29.65 -11.60 -27.35
C ASP A 275 29.25 -12.99 -26.83
N ARG A 276 29.88 -13.40 -25.74
CA ARG A 276 29.70 -14.71 -25.13
C ARG A 276 29.22 -14.55 -23.71
N LEU A 277 28.23 -15.36 -23.33
CA LEU A 277 27.78 -15.53 -21.95
C LEU A 277 28.20 -16.91 -21.50
N LEU A 278 28.96 -16.96 -20.42
CA LEU A 278 29.40 -18.17 -19.74
C LEU A 278 28.81 -18.22 -18.34
N ALA A 279 28.52 -19.42 -17.85
CA ALA A 279 28.10 -19.66 -16.48
C ALA A 279 28.97 -20.76 -15.88
N SER A 280 29.25 -20.65 -14.59
CA SER A 280 29.96 -21.70 -13.85
C SER A 280 28.97 -22.69 -13.25
N PRO A 281 28.93 -23.96 -13.70
CA PRO A 281 28.05 -24.97 -13.10
C PRO A 281 28.38 -25.23 -11.62
N GLY A 282 29.66 -25.17 -11.26
CA GLY A 282 30.13 -25.42 -9.89
C GLY A 282 29.74 -24.33 -8.90
N SER A 283 29.42 -23.12 -9.39
CA SER A 283 28.94 -22.01 -8.57
C SER A 283 27.45 -22.08 -8.22
N ILE A 284 26.69 -23.00 -8.83
CA ILE A 284 25.24 -23.06 -8.66
C ILE A 284 24.91 -23.57 -7.27
N GLN A 285 24.25 -22.75 -6.46
CA GLN A 285 23.86 -23.08 -5.09
C GLN A 285 22.46 -22.58 -4.77
N ALA A 286 21.75 -23.30 -3.90
CA ALA A 286 20.45 -22.86 -3.41
C ALA A 286 20.62 -21.67 -2.46
N VAL A 287 19.83 -20.62 -2.66
CA VAL A 287 19.77 -19.41 -1.82
C VAL A 287 18.30 -19.13 -1.54
N GLY A 288 17.79 -19.68 -0.43
CA GLY A 288 16.36 -19.68 -0.14
C GLY A 288 15.57 -20.46 -1.18
N ASP A 289 14.60 -19.81 -1.83
CA ASP A 289 13.75 -20.36 -2.91
C ASP A 289 14.36 -20.22 -4.31
N ARG A 290 15.62 -19.75 -4.40
CA ARG A 290 16.30 -19.41 -5.66
C ARG A 290 17.61 -20.14 -5.81
N LEU A 291 18.21 -20.00 -6.99
CA LEU A 291 19.56 -20.46 -7.28
C LEU A 291 20.48 -19.25 -7.46
N GLY A 292 21.59 -19.21 -6.73
CA GLY A 292 22.70 -18.31 -6.96
C GLY A 292 23.73 -18.94 -7.90
N TYR A 293 24.31 -18.16 -8.81
CA TYR A 293 25.41 -18.61 -9.67
C TYR A 293 26.28 -17.43 -10.15
N TRP A 294 27.50 -17.75 -10.59
CA TRP A 294 28.39 -16.82 -11.27
C TRP A 294 28.20 -16.87 -12.79
N GLU A 295 28.04 -15.68 -13.36
CA GLU A 295 27.97 -15.44 -14.80
C GLU A 295 29.16 -14.59 -15.24
N TYR A 296 29.80 -14.99 -16.33
CA TYR A 296 30.88 -14.24 -16.96
C TYR A 296 30.51 -13.91 -18.40
N ARG A 297 30.61 -12.63 -18.76
CA ARG A 297 30.35 -12.15 -20.11
C ARG A 297 31.63 -11.62 -20.72
N VAL A 298 31.90 -12.02 -21.96
CA VAL A 298 33.01 -11.53 -22.77
C VAL A 298 32.43 -10.79 -23.96
N PHE A 299 32.90 -9.57 -24.21
CA PHE A 299 32.41 -8.73 -25.28
C PHE A 299 33.38 -8.71 -26.46
N ASN A 300 32.87 -8.88 -27.68
CA ASN A 300 33.67 -8.77 -28.90
C ASN A 300 33.73 -7.30 -29.35
N GLY A 301 34.20 -6.43 -28.46
CA GLY A 301 34.12 -4.98 -28.61
C GLY A 301 34.11 -4.27 -27.27
N GLU A 302 34.06 -2.93 -27.30
CA GLU A 302 33.76 -2.14 -26.11
C GLU A 302 32.25 -2.19 -25.86
N ASN A 303 31.83 -2.46 -24.62
CA ASN A 303 30.42 -2.51 -24.27
C ASN A 303 30.09 -1.65 -23.03
N PRO A 304 29.55 -0.43 -23.21
CA PRO A 304 29.22 0.46 -22.10
C PRO A 304 27.88 0.15 -21.42
N ALA A 305 27.13 -0.87 -21.86
CA ALA A 305 25.72 -1.07 -21.48
C ALA A 305 25.46 -1.30 -19.98
N PHE A 306 26.50 -1.59 -19.19
CA PHE A 306 26.38 -1.96 -17.78
C PHE A 306 26.48 -0.78 -16.80
N VAL A 307 26.87 0.40 -17.27
CA VAL A 307 27.07 1.58 -16.43
C VAL A 307 26.43 2.83 -17.05
N PRO A 308 25.74 3.65 -16.25
CA PRO A 308 25.14 4.90 -16.73
C PRO A 308 26.18 6.00 -16.97
N GLU A 309 27.39 5.85 -16.41
CA GLU A 309 28.46 6.84 -16.47
C GLU A 309 29.61 6.34 -17.38
N PRO A 310 30.24 7.24 -18.16
CA PRO A 310 31.42 6.88 -18.96
C PRO A 310 32.56 6.39 -18.06
N LEU A 311 33.14 5.24 -18.40
CA LEU A 311 34.34 4.74 -17.73
C LEU A 311 35.59 5.22 -18.47
N ALA A 312 36.67 5.45 -17.74
CA ALA A 312 37.94 5.90 -18.30
C ALA A 312 38.62 4.85 -19.20
N ARG A 313 38.19 3.58 -19.11
CA ARG A 313 38.74 2.46 -19.86
C ARG A 313 37.62 1.61 -20.47
N PRO A 314 37.85 1.01 -21.64
CA PRO A 314 36.85 0.21 -22.32
C PRO A 314 36.52 -1.05 -21.52
N VAL A 315 35.23 -1.34 -21.39
CA VAL A 315 34.73 -2.57 -20.77
C VAL A 315 34.78 -3.69 -21.78
N ARG A 316 35.39 -4.81 -21.38
CA ARG A 316 35.66 -5.97 -22.23
C ARG A 316 35.09 -7.26 -21.68
N SER A 317 34.93 -7.33 -20.36
CA SER A 317 34.16 -8.39 -19.72
C SER A 317 33.40 -7.90 -18.50
N ALA A 318 32.38 -8.68 -18.12
CA ALA A 318 31.62 -8.49 -16.90
C ALA A 318 31.53 -9.79 -16.13
N LEU A 319 31.84 -9.76 -14.83
CA LEU A 319 31.62 -10.85 -13.90
C LEU A 319 30.45 -10.48 -12.98
N MET A 320 29.46 -11.36 -12.88
CA MET A 320 28.23 -11.10 -12.16
C MET A 320 27.83 -12.25 -11.27
N TYR A 321 27.38 -11.94 -10.05
CA TYR A 321 26.66 -12.91 -9.22
C TYR A 321 25.16 -12.70 -9.42
N GLN A 322 24.47 -13.76 -9.84
CA GLN A 322 23.07 -13.73 -10.22
C GLN A 322 22.24 -14.60 -9.27
N LEU A 323 21.02 -14.17 -8.94
CA LEU A 323 20.00 -15.03 -8.35
C LEU A 323 18.89 -15.28 -9.37
N VAL A 324 18.48 -16.53 -9.54
CA VAL A 324 17.41 -16.92 -10.47
C VAL A 324 16.29 -17.64 -9.76
N SER A 325 15.05 -17.33 -10.16
CA SER A 325 13.87 -18.13 -9.82
C SER A 325 13.46 -18.93 -11.04
N CYS A 326 13.62 -20.25 -10.96
CA CYS A 326 13.25 -21.16 -12.06
C CYS A 326 11.75 -21.17 -12.34
N GLN A 327 10.93 -21.03 -11.29
CA GLN A 327 9.47 -21.01 -11.42
C GLN A 327 8.97 -19.70 -12.05
N ALA A 328 9.50 -18.56 -11.60
CA ALA A 328 9.07 -17.26 -12.11
C ALA A 328 9.76 -16.86 -13.43
N GLY A 329 10.86 -17.52 -13.80
CA GLY A 329 11.66 -17.14 -14.96
C GLY A 329 12.29 -15.76 -14.81
N THR A 330 12.71 -15.41 -13.58
CA THR A 330 13.26 -14.09 -13.24
C THR A 330 14.70 -14.19 -12.78
N LEU A 331 15.47 -13.12 -13.00
CA LEU A 331 16.89 -13.01 -12.68
C LEU A 331 17.18 -11.71 -11.92
N GLN A 332 18.10 -11.75 -10.96
CA GLN A 332 18.49 -10.63 -10.12
C GLN A 332 20.01 -10.51 -10.04
N THR A 333 20.58 -9.41 -10.53
CA THR A 333 22.04 -9.17 -10.45
C THR A 333 22.41 -8.65 -9.08
N ARG A 334 23.13 -9.44 -8.27
CA ARG A 334 23.53 -9.10 -6.91
C ARG A 334 24.89 -8.40 -6.84
N LEU A 335 25.80 -8.78 -7.72
CA LEU A 335 27.11 -8.18 -7.84
C LEU A 335 27.44 -8.01 -9.32
N LEU A 336 28.06 -6.90 -9.67
CA LEU A 336 28.60 -6.64 -11.00
C LEU A 336 30.03 -6.13 -10.84
N LYS A 337 30.96 -6.79 -11.53
CA LYS A 337 32.33 -6.36 -11.71
C LYS A 337 32.58 -6.18 -13.21
N LEU A 338 33.11 -5.03 -13.62
CA LEU A 338 33.50 -4.79 -15.01
C LEU A 338 35.02 -4.78 -15.12
N GLN A 339 35.51 -5.32 -16.23
CA GLN A 339 36.92 -5.54 -16.44
C GLN A 339 37.36 -5.15 -17.86
N THR A 340 38.65 -4.84 -17.99
CA THR A 340 39.38 -4.61 -19.25
C THR A 340 39.86 -5.92 -19.89
N ASP A 341 40.54 -5.83 -21.04
CA ASP A 341 41.05 -6.99 -21.81
C ASP A 341 42.04 -7.87 -20.99
N ASP A 342 42.80 -7.25 -20.10
CA ASP A 342 43.74 -7.88 -19.17
C ASP A 342 43.09 -8.30 -17.84
N ARG A 343 41.76 -8.32 -17.79
CA ARG A 343 40.93 -8.65 -16.61
C ARG A 343 41.08 -7.70 -15.43
N GLU A 344 41.69 -6.53 -15.62
CA GLU A 344 41.77 -5.53 -14.55
C GLU A 344 40.38 -5.02 -14.19
N GLN A 345 40.00 -5.12 -12.91
CA GLN A 345 38.72 -4.63 -12.42
C GLN A 345 38.69 -3.10 -12.45
N ILE A 346 37.78 -2.54 -13.24
CA ILE A 346 37.59 -1.08 -13.39
C ILE A 346 36.34 -0.56 -12.70
N TYR A 347 35.43 -1.46 -12.31
CA TYR A 347 34.19 -1.11 -11.67
C TYR A 347 33.68 -2.27 -10.84
N GLU A 348 33.10 -1.95 -9.68
CA GLU A 348 32.36 -2.91 -8.86
C GLU A 348 31.11 -2.24 -8.29
N ARG A 349 29.99 -2.95 -8.37
CA ARG A 349 28.76 -2.57 -7.70
C ARG A 349 28.11 -3.80 -7.07
N ASN A 350 27.96 -3.76 -5.74
CA ASN A 350 27.13 -4.68 -5.01
C ASN A 350 25.72 -4.09 -4.92
N PHE A 351 24.77 -4.77 -5.53
CA PHE A 351 23.37 -4.35 -5.54
C PHE A 351 22.61 -4.87 -4.31
N GLY A 352 23.18 -5.80 -3.55
CA GLY A 352 22.51 -6.42 -2.41
C GLY A 352 21.13 -6.96 -2.77
N LEU A 353 20.22 -6.99 -1.79
CA LEU A 353 18.83 -7.44 -1.98
C LEU A 353 17.99 -6.46 -2.82
N THR A 354 18.49 -5.25 -3.06
CA THR A 354 17.77 -4.17 -3.74
C THR A 354 17.97 -4.18 -5.26
N ALA A 355 18.78 -5.11 -5.74
CA ALA A 355 18.97 -5.41 -7.15
C ALA A 355 17.63 -5.51 -7.90
N ARG A 356 17.55 -4.86 -9.07
CA ARG A 356 16.38 -4.96 -9.95
C ARG A 356 16.18 -6.42 -10.32
N LEU A 357 14.97 -6.93 -10.09
CA LEU A 357 14.57 -8.21 -10.65
C LEU A 357 14.16 -7.99 -12.11
N GLU A 358 14.74 -8.77 -12.99
CA GLU A 358 14.53 -8.75 -14.41
C GLU A 358 13.71 -9.98 -14.82
N GLN A 359 12.85 -9.80 -15.82
CA GLN A 359 12.17 -10.91 -16.49
C GLN A 359 12.73 -10.97 -17.92
N PRO A 360 13.76 -11.79 -18.17
CA PRO A 360 14.39 -11.85 -19.48
C PRO A 360 13.40 -12.21 -20.59
N LYS A 361 13.55 -11.54 -21.74
CA LYS A 361 12.75 -11.86 -22.92
C LYS A 361 13.07 -13.29 -23.39
N PRO A 362 12.07 -14.11 -23.80
CA PRO A 362 12.33 -15.43 -24.39
C PRO A 362 13.36 -15.37 -25.52
N GLY A 363 14.30 -16.31 -25.53
CA GLY A 363 15.40 -16.39 -26.49
C GLY A 363 16.60 -15.48 -26.20
N SER A 364 16.50 -14.53 -25.26
CA SER A 364 17.65 -13.71 -24.85
C SER A 364 18.73 -14.54 -24.16
N ALA A 365 19.97 -14.04 -24.16
CA ALA A 365 21.10 -14.65 -23.45
C ALA A 365 20.79 -14.89 -21.96
N ALA A 366 20.15 -13.93 -21.29
CA ALA A 366 19.75 -14.08 -19.89
C ALA A 366 18.66 -15.15 -19.70
N ALA A 367 17.69 -15.29 -20.62
CA ALA A 367 16.72 -16.38 -20.57
C ALA A 367 17.39 -17.76 -20.77
N GLN A 368 18.40 -17.84 -21.65
CA GLN A 368 19.20 -19.06 -21.84
C GLN A 368 20.02 -19.40 -20.59
N ALA A 369 20.56 -18.39 -19.90
CA ALA A 369 21.26 -18.58 -18.62
C ALA A 369 20.34 -19.11 -17.51
N ILE A 370 19.13 -18.57 -17.37
CA ILE A 370 18.13 -19.12 -16.44
C ILE A 370 17.87 -20.60 -16.75
N ALA A 371 17.57 -20.93 -18.01
CA ALA A 371 17.30 -22.31 -18.41
C ALA A 371 18.48 -23.25 -18.09
N PHE A 372 19.70 -22.82 -18.45
CA PHE A 372 20.92 -23.56 -18.15
C PHE A 372 21.07 -23.86 -16.66
N VAL A 373 20.99 -22.84 -15.80
CA VAL A 373 21.18 -22.96 -14.35
C VAL A 373 20.12 -23.86 -13.74
N CYS A 374 18.86 -23.68 -14.13
CA CYS A 374 17.76 -24.50 -13.65
C CYS A 374 17.90 -25.97 -14.05
N ASP A 375 18.38 -26.26 -15.26
CA ASP A 375 18.61 -27.64 -15.71
C ASP A 375 19.81 -28.27 -15.01
N GLN A 376 20.91 -27.53 -14.81
CA GLN A 376 22.05 -28.03 -14.02
C GLN A 376 21.64 -28.35 -12.57
N ALA A 377 20.81 -27.51 -11.95
CA ALA A 377 20.33 -27.76 -10.59
C ALA A 377 19.49 -29.04 -10.48
N LYS A 378 18.65 -29.35 -11.50
CA LYS A 378 17.91 -30.61 -11.57
C LYS A 378 18.84 -31.83 -11.66
N VAL A 379 19.89 -31.72 -12.47
CA VAL A 379 20.89 -32.80 -12.61
C VAL A 379 21.64 -33.03 -11.30
N ALA A 380 21.97 -31.96 -10.57
CA ALA A 380 22.68 -32.04 -9.30
C ALA A 380 21.81 -32.62 -8.15
N ASN A 381 20.50 -32.38 -8.16
CA ASN A 381 19.57 -32.84 -7.12
C ASN A 381 18.31 -33.52 -7.70
N PRO A 382 18.42 -34.74 -8.26
CA PRO A 382 17.30 -35.42 -8.92
C PRO A 382 16.17 -35.87 -7.97
N THR A 383 16.41 -35.92 -6.65
CA THR A 383 15.44 -36.39 -5.65
C THR A 383 14.47 -35.34 -5.12
N ALA A 384 14.60 -34.06 -5.51
CA ALA A 384 13.72 -32.99 -5.04
C ALA A 384 12.29 -33.02 -5.66
N GLU A 385 12.04 -33.87 -6.67
CA GLU A 385 10.78 -33.91 -7.43
C GLU A 385 9.82 -35.06 -7.02
N ALA A 386 10.12 -35.82 -5.95
CA ALA A 386 9.39 -37.06 -5.61
C ALA A 386 8.44 -36.96 -4.39
N ALA A 387 7.79 -35.82 -4.14
CA ALA A 387 6.68 -35.74 -3.18
C ALA A 387 5.34 -35.66 -3.92
N PRO A 388 4.57 -36.76 -4.05
CA PRO A 388 3.26 -36.71 -4.68
C PRO A 388 2.28 -35.91 -3.82
N VAL A 389 1.57 -34.98 -4.44
CA VAL A 389 0.42 -34.27 -3.88
C VAL A 389 -0.62 -35.31 -3.48
N GLN A 390 -0.77 -35.56 -2.18
CA GLN A 390 -1.84 -36.39 -1.64
C GLN A 390 -3.16 -35.64 -1.84
N VAL A 391 -3.98 -36.11 -2.78
CA VAL A 391 -5.37 -35.69 -2.92
C VAL A 391 -6.16 -36.45 -1.87
N THR A 392 -6.61 -35.76 -0.82
CA THR A 392 -7.60 -36.29 0.12
C THR A 392 -8.98 -36.17 -0.51
N GLU A 393 -9.63 -37.32 -0.76
CA GLU A 393 -11.06 -37.42 -1.10
C GLU A 393 -11.97 -37.06 0.07
#